data_AF-A0A352KX96-F1
#
_entry.id   AF-A0A352KX96-F1
#
_cell.length_a   1.000
_cell.length_b   1.000
_cell.length_c   1.000
_cell.angle_alpha   90.00
_cell.angle_beta   90.00
_cell.angle_gamma   90.00
#
_symmetry.space_group_name_H-M   'P 1'
#
loop_
_entity.id
_entity.type
_entity.pdbx_description
1 polymer ?
#
loop_
_entity_poly.entity_id
_entity_poly.type
_entity_poly.pdbx_seq_one_letter_code
_entity_poly.pdbx_strand_id
1 'polypeptide(L)'
;GDIAAQRALVALAERQSELARREADRARQLQARKAISDEQLEEQQWELDRLLLEKQRAEGTLAGLLEIRETDVRAAQSEIDAARAGLETASAELAASELRAPIAGRVLRILTYPGER
;
A
#
# COMPACT_ATOMS: atom_id res chain seq x y z
N GLY A 1 -9.22 0.16 -3.08
CA GLY A 1 -7.77 0.27 -3.31
C GLY A 1 -7.21 -1.11 -3.59
N ASP A 2 -6.11 -1.18 -4.34
CA ASP A 2 -5.57 -2.42 -4.91
C ASP A 2 -5.19 -3.46 -3.84
N ILE A 3 -4.69 -3.02 -2.68
CA ILE A 3 -4.41 -3.91 -1.53
C ILE A 3 -5.70 -4.58 -1.01
N ALA A 4 -6.82 -3.87 -0.96
CA ALA A 4 -8.08 -4.44 -0.49
C ALA A 4 -8.64 -5.46 -1.49
N ALA A 5 -8.50 -5.20 -2.79
CA ALA A 5 -8.85 -6.15 -3.84
C ALA A 5 -7.97 -7.41 -3.76
N GLN A 6 -6.66 -7.24 -3.58
CA GLN A 6 -5.73 -8.36 -3.45
C GLN A 6 -6.01 -9.21 -2.19
N ARG A 7 -6.35 -8.58 -1.06
CA ARG A 7 -6.78 -9.30 0.16
C ARG A 7 -8.04 -10.14 -0.08
N ALA A 8 -8.99 -9.63 -0.86
CA ALA A 8 -10.19 -10.38 -1.21
C ALA A 8 -9.87 -11.60 -2.09
N LEU A 9 -8.90 -11.47 -3.01
CA LEU A 9 -8.42 -12.59 -3.84
C LEU A 9 -7.73 -13.67 -3.00
N VAL A 10 -6.85 -13.28 -2.07
CA VAL A 10 -6.23 -14.23 -1.13
C VAL A 10 -7.31 -14.97 -0.33
N ALA A 11 -8.27 -14.24 0.23
CA ALA A 11 -9.36 -14.85 1.00
C ALA A 11 -10.20 -15.82 0.15
N LEU A 12 -10.44 -15.53 -1.13
CA LEU A 12 -11.14 -16.43 -2.04
C LEU A 12 -10.33 -17.72 -2.29
N ALA A 13 -9.03 -17.58 -2.63
CA ALA A 13 -8.14 -18.72 -2.87
C ALA A 13 -7.98 -19.61 -1.63
N GLU A 14 -8.00 -19.02 -0.43
CA GLU A 14 -8.04 -19.76 0.83
C GLU A 14 -9.31 -20.61 0.96
N ARG A 15 -10.48 -20.04 0.66
CA ARG A 15 -11.75 -20.80 0.75
C ARG A 15 -11.80 -21.93 -0.27
N GLN A 16 -11.31 -21.70 -1.48
CA GLN A 16 -11.27 -22.72 -2.54
C GLN A 16 -10.30 -23.85 -2.19
N SER A 17 -9.08 -23.54 -1.75
CA SER A 17 -8.11 -24.55 -1.32
C SER A 17 -8.57 -25.34 -0.10
N GLU A 18 -9.30 -24.72 0.84
CA GLU A 18 -9.89 -25.42 1.99
C GLU A 18 -10.99 -26.40 1.55
N LEU A 19 -11.85 -26.00 0.60
CA LEU A 19 -12.86 -26.88 0.03
C LEU A 19 -12.21 -28.08 -0.69
N ALA A 20 -11.26 -27.81 -1.58
CA ALA A 20 -10.55 -28.84 -2.33
C ALA A 20 -9.78 -29.79 -1.40
N ARG A 21 -9.24 -29.29 -0.29
CA ARG A 21 -8.61 -30.15 0.73
C ARG A 21 -9.59 -31.13 1.34
N ARG A 22 -10.78 -30.66 1.70
CA ARG A 22 -11.84 -31.52 2.25
C ARG A 22 -12.31 -32.56 1.22
N GLU A 23 -12.36 -32.19 -0.06
CA GLU A 23 -12.72 -33.09 -1.15
C GLU A 23 -11.65 -34.15 -1.40
N ALA A 24 -10.37 -33.76 -1.43
CA ALA A 24 -9.25 -34.68 -1.54
C ALA A 24 -9.17 -35.64 -0.33
N ASP A 25 -9.43 -35.15 0.89
CA ASP A 25 -9.49 -35.98 2.09
C ASP A 25 -10.66 -37.00 2.03
N ARG A 26 -11.83 -36.56 1.54
CA ARG A 26 -12.97 -37.45 1.30
C ARG A 26 -12.65 -38.49 0.22
N ALA A 27 -12.04 -38.09 -0.89
CA ALA A 27 -11.61 -38.99 -1.95
C ALA A 27 -10.65 -40.05 -1.41
N ARG A 28 -9.68 -39.65 -0.57
CA ARG A 28 -8.75 -40.59 0.08
C ARG A 28 -9.48 -41.62 0.94
N GLN A 29 -10.50 -41.21 1.69
CA GLN A 29 -11.32 -42.14 2.49
C GLN A 29 -12.16 -43.08 1.62
N LEU A 30 -12.69 -42.61 0.50
CA LEU A 30 -13.45 -43.42 -0.45
C LEU A 30 -12.56 -44.44 -1.17
N GLN A 31 -11.35 -44.02 -1.57
CA GLN A 31 -10.35 -44.90 -2.18
C GLN A 31 -9.91 -46.00 -1.21
N ALA A 32 -9.71 -45.66 0.07
CA ALA A 32 -9.35 -46.65 1.10
C ALA A 32 -10.45 -47.74 1.27
N ARG A 33 -11.70 -47.39 0.94
CA ARG A 33 -12.84 -48.31 0.89
C ARG A 33 -13.07 -48.92 -0.50
N LYS A 34 -12.18 -48.67 -1.45
CA LYS A 34 -12.24 -49.09 -2.86
C LYS A 34 -13.51 -48.63 -3.59
N ALA A 35 -14.09 -47.50 -3.17
CA ALA A 35 -15.30 -46.92 -3.76
C ALA A 35 -15.03 -46.04 -4.99
N ILE A 36 -13.78 -45.62 -5.20
CA ILE A 36 -13.30 -44.83 -6.34
C ILE A 36 -11.95 -45.41 -6.83
N SER A 37 -11.53 -45.03 -8.04
CA SER A 37 -10.21 -45.42 -8.59
C SER A 37 -9.07 -44.56 -8.04
N ASP A 38 -7.84 -45.04 -8.20
CA ASP A 38 -6.63 -44.27 -7.87
C ASP A 38 -6.50 -43.02 -8.75
N GLU A 39 -6.87 -43.11 -10.02
CA GLU A 39 -6.91 -41.98 -10.96
C GLU A 39 -7.85 -40.86 -10.47
N GLN A 40 -9.05 -41.23 -9.99
CA GLN A 40 -10.00 -40.27 -9.41
C GLN A 40 -9.45 -39.62 -8.13
N LEU A 41 -8.70 -40.36 -7.31
CA LEU A 41 -8.03 -39.79 -6.14
C LEU A 41 -6.93 -38.82 -6.55
N GLU A 42 -6.12 -39.18 -7.55
CA GLU A 42 -5.08 -38.32 -8.09
C GLU A 42 -5.69 -37.02 -8.62
N GLU A 43 -6.71 -37.07 -9.47
CA GLU A 43 -7.39 -35.85 -9.98
C GLU A 43 -7.76 -34.86 -8.88
N GLN A 44 -8.30 -35.34 -7.75
CA GLN A 44 -8.64 -34.49 -6.60
C GLN A 44 -7.40 -33.91 -5.89
N GLN A 45 -6.31 -34.66 -5.83
CA GLN A 45 -5.04 -34.18 -5.29
C GLN A 45 -4.40 -33.12 -6.20
N TRP A 46 -4.43 -33.33 -7.51
CA TRP A 46 -3.93 -32.37 -8.49
C TRP A 46 -4.70 -31.05 -8.42
N GLU A 47 -6.02 -31.08 -8.27
CA GLU A 47 -6.82 -29.86 -8.12
C GLU A 47 -6.52 -29.14 -6.80
N LEU A 48 -6.32 -29.88 -5.69
CA LEU A 48 -5.87 -29.29 -4.44
C LEU A 48 -4.51 -28.60 -4.60
N ASP A 49 -3.54 -29.27 -5.19
CA ASP A 49 -2.19 -28.73 -5.38
C ASP A 49 -2.21 -27.47 -6.25
N ARG A 50 -3.01 -27.48 -7.32
CA ARG A 50 -3.23 -26.31 -8.17
C ARG A 50 -3.77 -25.12 -7.37
N LEU A 51 -4.79 -25.33 -6.53
CA LEU A 51 -5.39 -24.26 -5.72
C LEU A 51 -4.46 -23.78 -4.61
N LEU A 52 -3.61 -24.64 -4.06
CA LEU A 52 -2.57 -24.24 -3.11
C LEU A 52 -1.50 -23.35 -3.76
N LEU A 53 -1.09 -23.65 -4.99
CA LEU A 53 -0.17 -22.81 -5.75
C LEU A 53 -0.79 -21.45 -6.10
N GLU A 54 -2.09 -21.43 -6.43
CA GLU A 54 -2.83 -20.19 -6.69
C GLU A 54 -2.91 -19.31 -5.43
N LYS A 55 -3.21 -19.92 -4.27
CA LYS A 55 -3.17 -19.26 -2.97
C LYS A 55 -1.78 -18.65 -2.71
N GLN A 56 -0.72 -19.44 -2.85
CA GLN A 56 0.65 -18.98 -2.59
C GLN A 56 1.05 -17.81 -3.51
N ARG A 57 0.64 -17.85 -4.78
CA ARG A 57 0.86 -16.74 -5.73
C ARG A 57 0.13 -15.48 -5.27
N ALA A 58 -1.14 -15.60 -4.87
CA ALA A 58 -1.92 -14.46 -4.40
C ALA A 58 -1.33 -13.83 -3.13
N GLU A 59 -0.84 -14.65 -2.20
CA GLU A 59 -0.15 -14.22 -0.99
C GLU A 59 1.18 -13.51 -1.32
N GLY A 60 1.97 -14.06 -2.24
CA GLY A 60 3.22 -13.46 -2.69
C GLY A 60 3.01 -12.08 -3.34
N THR A 61 1.98 -11.94 -4.18
CA THR A 61 1.61 -10.63 -4.75
C THR A 61 1.17 -9.65 -3.65
N LEU A 62 0.38 -10.10 -2.67
CA LEU A 62 -0.02 -9.25 -1.54
C LEU A 62 1.20 -8.80 -0.73
N ALA A 63 2.14 -9.70 -0.45
CA ALA A 63 3.38 -9.38 0.25
C ALA A 63 4.20 -8.33 -0.51
N GLY A 64 4.36 -8.48 -1.83
CA GLY A 64 5.08 -7.51 -2.66
C GLY A 64 4.36 -6.15 -2.84
N LEU A 65 3.05 -6.10 -2.58
CA LEU A 65 2.27 -4.85 -2.50
C LEU A 65 2.35 -4.19 -1.12
N LEU A 66 2.54 -4.98 -0.06
CA LEU A 66 2.67 -4.49 1.32
C LEU A 66 4.12 -4.15 1.67
N GLU A 67 5.08 -4.65 0.90
CA GLU A 67 6.48 -4.28 1.04
C GLU A 67 6.65 -2.79 0.76
N ILE A 68 6.97 -2.03 1.80
CA ILE A 68 7.36 -0.63 1.68
C ILE A 68 8.71 -0.62 0.97
N ARG A 69 8.72 -0.20 -0.30
CA ARG A 69 9.97 -0.14 -1.06
C ARG A 69 10.75 1.08 -0.59
N GLU A 70 12.07 0.96 -0.46
CA GLU A 70 12.92 2.11 -0.11
C GLU A 70 12.71 3.32 -1.03
N THR A 71 12.30 3.08 -2.28
CA THR A 71 11.94 4.12 -3.24
C THR A 71 10.76 4.97 -2.77
N ASP A 72 9.76 4.34 -2.15
CA ASP A 72 8.54 5.02 -1.69
C ASP A 72 8.86 5.92 -0.48
N VAL A 73 9.75 5.44 0.40
CA VAL A 73 10.27 6.24 1.53
C VAL A 73 11.11 7.41 1.02
N ARG A 74 11.98 7.20 0.03
CA ARG A 74 12.80 8.28 -0.57
C ARG A 74 11.94 9.32 -1.29
N ALA A 75 10.89 8.90 -2.00
CA ALA A 75 9.95 9.80 -2.64
C ALA A 75 9.20 10.65 -1.60
N ALA A 76 8.64 10.02 -0.57
CA ALA A 76 7.97 10.73 0.53
C ALA A 76 8.92 11.69 1.27
N GLN A 77 10.17 11.28 1.50
CA GLN A 77 11.18 12.16 2.11
C GLN A 77 11.48 13.36 1.21
N SER A 78 11.58 13.16 -0.11
CA SER A 78 11.83 14.24 -1.07
C SER A 78 10.66 15.23 -1.12
N GLU A 79 9.41 14.75 -1.03
CA GLU A 79 8.22 15.60 -0.93
C GLU A 79 8.21 16.42 0.37
N ILE A 80 8.58 15.79 1.50
CA ILE A 80 8.71 16.49 2.79
C ILE A 80 9.79 17.57 2.71
N ASP A 81 10.94 17.27 2.12
CA ASP A 81 12.05 18.22 1.97
C ASP A 81 11.67 19.39 1.06
N ALA A 82 10.97 19.13 -0.04
CA ALA A 82 10.43 20.17 -0.92
C ALA A 82 9.40 21.05 -0.20
N ALA A 83 8.49 20.46 0.57
CA ALA A 83 7.51 21.20 1.37
C ALA A 83 8.17 22.08 2.44
N ARG A 84 9.24 21.59 3.07
CA ARG A 84 10.05 22.38 4.03
C ARG A 84 10.75 23.55 3.36
N ALA A 85 11.38 23.34 2.21
CA ALA A 85 12.01 24.41 1.44
C ALA A 85 10.99 25.48 0.99
N GLY A 86 9.79 25.04 0.60
CA GLY A 86 8.67 25.95 0.31
C GLY A 86 8.25 26.77 1.52
N LEU A 87 8.18 26.15 2.70
CA LEU A 87 7.86 26.84 3.95
C LEU A 87 8.93 27.86 4.34
N GLU A 88 10.22 27.53 4.21
CA GLU A 88 11.32 28.46 4.48
C GLU A 88 11.27 29.66 3.53
N THR A 89 11.03 29.41 2.24
CA THR A 89 10.88 30.47 1.24
C THR A 89 9.71 31.39 1.58
N ALA A 90 8.53 30.82 1.86
CA ALA A 90 7.35 31.60 2.24
C ALA A 90 7.58 32.41 3.55
N SER A 91 8.32 31.85 4.50
CA SER A 91 8.68 32.54 5.74
C SER A 91 9.63 33.71 5.48
N ALA A 92 10.61 33.54 4.58
CA ALA A 92 11.51 34.60 4.17
C ALA A 92 10.79 35.71 3.40
N GLU A 93 9.87 35.36 2.50
CA GLU A 93 9.02 36.32 1.79
C GLU A 93 8.13 37.12 2.76
N LEU A 94 7.53 36.45 3.75
CA LEU A 94 6.76 37.11 4.79
C LEU A 94 7.64 38.09 5.58
N ALA A 95 8.83 37.67 6.01
CA ALA A 95 9.76 38.55 6.71
C ALA A 95 10.21 39.74 5.86
N ALA A 96 10.40 39.55 4.55
CA ALA A 96 10.72 40.63 3.62
C ALA A 96 9.54 41.60 3.38
N SER A 97 8.30 41.11 3.51
CA SER A 97 7.10 41.95 3.42
C SER A 97 6.89 42.84 4.65
N GLU A 98 7.47 42.46 5.80
CA GLU A 98 7.47 43.27 7.01
C GLU A 98 8.60 44.33 6.98
N LEU A 99 8.22 45.60 6.78
CA LEU A 99 9.16 46.71 6.91
C LEU A 99 9.49 46.98 8.39
N ARG A 100 10.75 46.80 8.77
CA ARG A 100 11.29 47.16 10.10
C ARG A 100 12.30 48.30 10.00
N ALA A 101 12.32 49.17 11.00
CA ALA A 101 13.29 50.26 11.05
C ALA A 101 14.72 49.70 11.24
N PRO A 102 15.70 50.02 10.36
CA PRO A 102 17.05 49.49 10.46
C PRO A 102 17.85 50.09 11.62
N ILE A 103 17.43 51.26 12.12
CA ILE A 103 18.06 51.99 13.23
C ILE A 103 17.00 52.61 14.14
N ALA A 104 17.38 52.91 15.39
CA ALA A 104 16.55 53.69 16.29
C ALA A 104 16.48 55.15 15.83
N GLY A 105 15.28 55.71 15.80
CA GLY A 105 15.04 57.09 15.35
C GLY A 105 13.56 57.48 15.41
N ARG A 106 13.24 58.67 14.91
CA ARG A 106 11.86 59.17 14.80
C ARG A 106 11.42 59.19 13.35
N VAL A 107 10.27 58.61 13.04
CA VAL A 107 9.66 58.70 11.70
C VAL A 107 9.25 60.15 11.44
N LEU A 108 9.75 60.74 10.35
CA LEU A 108 9.49 62.15 10.00
C LEU A 108 8.30 62.31 9.06
N ARG A 109 8.03 61.31 8.21
CA ARG A 109 6.93 61.33 7.23
C ARG A 109 6.59 59.91 6.81
N ILE A 110 5.29 59.59 6.75
CA ILE A 110 4.75 58.34 6.19
C ILE A 110 4.12 58.69 4.84
N LEU A 111 4.42 57.90 3.81
CA LEU A 111 4.00 58.15 2.42
C LEU A 111 3.05 57.08 1.87
N THR A 112 2.60 56.14 2.70
CA THR A 112 1.76 55.01 2.31
C THR A 112 0.42 55.03 3.04
N TYR A 113 -0.63 54.52 2.40
CA TYR A 113 -1.97 54.36 2.97
C TYR A 113 -2.37 52.87 3.07
N PRO A 114 -3.11 52.44 4.11
CA PRO A 114 -3.54 51.05 4.23
C PRO A 114 -4.36 50.59 3.01
N GLY A 115 -3.96 49.49 2.38
CA GLY A 115 -4.64 48.90 1.22
C GLY A 115 -4.03 49.22 -0.15
N GLU A 116 -2.96 50.00 -0.20
CA GLU A 116 -2.13 50.13 -1.41
C GLU A 116 -1.41 48.79 -1.69
N ARG A 117 -1.46 48.33 -2.94
CA ARG A 117 -0.93 47.03 -3.40
C ARG A 117 0.27 47.22 -4.31
#